data_AF-A0AAV0PPM0-F1
#
_entry.id   AF-A0AAV0PPM0-F1
#
_cell.length_a   1.000
_cell.length_b   1.000
_cell.length_c   1.000
_cell.angle_alpha   90.00
_cell.angle_beta   90.00
_cell.angle_gamma   90.00
#
_symmetry.space_group_name_H-M   'P 1'
#
loop_
_entity.id
_entity.type
_entity.pdbx_description
1 polymer ?
#
loop_
_entity_poly.entity_id
_entity_poly.type
_entity_poly.pdbx_seq_one_letter_code
_entity_poly.pdbx_strand_id
1 'polypeptide(L)'
;MGKEEAQEVKPSIHFDNPIDGSKWVDLFVHEMMTAADLDDARRRAASILEAFEKTIASQSRSLGENIKQMENASLRDHLQGLVNDNQILKRAVAIQHERNLEQEEKAKEVHNLKLVLNQYQEQVRSLEDGELGFFLSAVQLNNYALKLHLQRAQQQPSSFPGHFPPDIC
;
A
#
# COMPACT_ATOMS: atom_id res chain seq x y z
N MET A 1 -45.39 79.53 -38.48
CA MET A 1 -44.93 78.47 -39.40
C MET A 1 -43.57 78.00 -38.87
N GLY A 2 -43.46 76.96 -38.06
CA GLY A 2 -44.16 75.68 -38.15
C GLY A 2 -43.34 74.75 -39.04
N LYS A 3 -42.31 74.12 -38.46
CA LYS A 3 -41.71 72.88 -38.97
C LYS A 3 -41.38 72.03 -37.75
N GLU A 4 -42.33 71.16 -37.47
CA GLU A 4 -42.32 70.14 -36.42
C GLU A 4 -41.59 68.90 -36.93
N GLU A 5 -40.94 68.21 -35.99
CA GLU A 5 -39.98 67.14 -36.15
C GLU A 5 -40.61 65.84 -36.72
N ALA A 6 -39.81 65.05 -37.42
CA ALA A 6 -40.03 63.62 -37.55
C ALA A 6 -38.88 62.91 -36.84
N GLN A 7 -38.98 62.84 -35.52
CA GLN A 7 -38.09 62.04 -34.69
C GLN A 7 -38.55 60.59 -34.81
N GLU A 8 -37.76 59.77 -35.52
CA GLU A 8 -37.95 58.32 -35.61
C GLU A 8 -37.71 57.72 -34.22
N VAL A 9 -38.78 57.62 -33.42
CA VAL A 9 -38.75 56.96 -32.12
C VAL A 9 -38.59 55.47 -32.37
N LYS A 10 -37.34 55.00 -32.35
CA LYS A 10 -37.00 53.58 -32.30
C LYS A 10 -37.39 53.09 -30.90
N PRO A 11 -38.40 52.22 -30.73
CA PRO A 11 -38.76 51.73 -29.41
C PRO A 11 -37.64 50.80 -28.93
N SER A 12 -36.82 51.29 -28.00
CA SER A 12 -35.84 50.49 -27.28
C SER A 12 -36.58 49.72 -26.19
N ILE A 13 -37.01 48.51 -26.53
CA ILE A 13 -37.67 47.58 -25.59
C ILE A 13 -36.60 47.01 -24.65
N HIS A 14 -36.76 47.26 -23.35
CA HIS A 14 -35.89 46.71 -22.31
C HIS A 14 -36.45 45.36 -21.85
N PHE A 15 -35.80 44.27 -22.25
CA PHE A 15 -36.22 42.91 -21.90
C PHE A 15 -35.51 42.47 -20.61
N ASP A 16 -36.16 42.65 -19.47
CA ASP A 16 -35.68 42.06 -18.22
C ASP A 16 -35.96 40.55 -18.21
N ASN A 17 -34.90 39.77 -17.98
CA ASN A 17 -34.78 38.33 -18.18
C ASN A 17 -36.03 37.50 -17.76
N PRO A 18 -36.94 37.14 -18.68
CA PRO A 18 -38.10 36.33 -18.40
C PRO A 18 -37.66 34.87 -18.42
N ILE A 19 -37.38 34.30 -17.26
CA ILE A 19 -36.91 32.92 -17.11
C ILE A 19 -38.02 31.88 -17.43
N ASP A 20 -39.26 32.33 -17.57
CA ASP A 20 -40.41 31.46 -17.78
C ASP A 20 -40.95 31.59 -19.22
N GLY A 21 -41.14 30.46 -19.90
CA GLY A 21 -41.68 30.40 -21.25
C GLY A 21 -43.06 31.05 -21.35
N SER A 22 -43.87 30.98 -20.28
CA SER A 22 -45.16 31.66 -20.22
C SER A 22 -45.01 33.18 -20.35
N LYS A 23 -43.98 33.78 -19.72
CA LYS A 23 -43.75 35.23 -19.76
C LYS A 23 -43.31 35.73 -21.13
N TRP A 24 -42.53 34.92 -21.86
CA TRP A 24 -42.19 35.23 -23.25
C TRP A 24 -43.41 35.19 -24.16
N VAL A 25 -44.31 34.23 -23.95
CA VAL A 25 -45.58 34.14 -24.69
C VAL A 25 -46.47 35.35 -24.37
N ASP A 26 -46.63 35.70 -23.08
CA ASP A 26 -47.44 36.84 -22.64
C ASP A 26 -46.92 38.16 -23.22
N LEU A 27 -45.60 38.36 -23.17
CA LEU A 27 -44.94 39.54 -23.74
C LEU A 27 -45.08 39.60 -25.26
N PHE A 28 -44.91 38.46 -25.94
CA PHE A 28 -45.07 38.38 -27.39
C PHE A 28 -46.49 38.72 -27.81
N VAL A 29 -47.50 38.12 -27.17
CA VAL A 29 -48.92 38.38 -27.48
C VAL A 29 -49.30 39.83 -27.16
N HIS A 30 -48.85 40.36 -26.02
CA HIS A 30 -49.10 41.74 -25.64
C HIS A 30 -48.56 42.73 -26.68
N GLU A 31 -47.31 42.52 -27.11
CA GLU A 31 -46.62 43.39 -28.06
C GLU A 31 -47.20 43.32 -29.49
N MET A 32 -47.78 42.18 -29.87
CA MET A 32 -48.51 42.05 -31.14
C MET A 32 -49.88 42.73 -31.10
N MET A 33 -50.56 42.70 -29.95
CA MET A 33 -51.86 43.36 -29.76
C MET A 33 -51.77 44.88 -29.78
N THR A 34 -50.60 45.45 -29.50
CA THR A 34 -50.33 46.90 -29.52
C THR A 34 -49.76 47.40 -30.84
N ALA A 35 -49.55 46.52 -31.82
CA ALA A 35 -49.00 46.88 -33.12
C ALA A 35 -49.97 47.75 -33.94
N ALA A 36 -49.43 48.78 -34.61
CA ALA A 36 -50.24 49.70 -35.43
C ALA A 36 -50.66 49.10 -36.78
N ASP A 37 -49.82 48.23 -37.34
CA ASP A 37 -50.03 47.55 -38.61
C ASP A 37 -49.22 46.23 -38.67
N LEU A 38 -49.37 45.50 -39.77
CA LEU A 38 -48.71 44.21 -39.97
C LEU A 38 -47.17 44.33 -40.03
N ASP A 39 -46.63 45.44 -40.52
CA ASP A 39 -45.19 45.65 -40.66
C ASP A 39 -44.56 46.06 -39.31
N ASP A 40 -45.28 46.82 -38.48
CA ASP A 40 -44.94 47.07 -37.08
C ASP A 40 -44.96 45.78 -36.25
N ALA A 41 -46.02 44.96 -36.40
CA ALA A 41 -46.11 43.65 -35.75
C ALA A 41 -44.92 42.74 -36.15
N ARG A 42 -44.56 42.71 -37.44
CA ARG A 42 -43.40 41.94 -37.93
C ARG A 42 -42.08 42.41 -37.31
N ARG A 43 -41.86 43.72 -37.22
CA ARG A 43 -40.65 44.29 -36.61
C ARG A 43 -40.56 43.96 -35.12
N ARG A 44 -41.66 44.11 -34.39
CA ARG A 44 -41.75 43.77 -32.97
C ARG A 44 -41.53 42.27 -32.73
N ALA A 45 -42.14 41.40 -33.54
CA ALA A 45 -41.97 39.96 -33.44
C ALA A 45 -40.51 39.54 -33.67
N ALA A 46 -39.86 40.12 -34.68
CA ALA A 46 -38.44 39.89 -34.93
C ALA A 46 -37.57 40.32 -33.73
N SER A 47 -37.85 41.49 -33.14
CA SER A 47 -37.10 41.98 -31.98
C SER A 47 -37.28 41.10 -30.74
N ILE A 48 -38.49 40.62 -30.46
CA ILE A 48 -38.76 39.75 -29.30
C ILE A 48 -38.08 38.39 -29.49
N LEU A 49 -38.17 37.81 -30.69
CA LEU A 49 -37.53 36.52 -30.99
C LEU A 49 -36.00 36.61 -30.95
N GLU A 50 -35.41 37.72 -31.41
CA GLU A 50 -33.97 37.96 -31.29
C GLU A 50 -33.53 38.07 -29.82
N ALA A 51 -34.31 38.78 -28.99
CA ALA A 51 -34.04 38.87 -27.55
C ALA A 51 -34.16 37.51 -26.86
N PHE A 52 -35.19 36.72 -27.21
CA PHE A 52 -35.39 35.36 -26.72
C PHE A 52 -34.22 34.44 -27.09
N GLU A 53 -33.79 34.45 -28.36
CA GLU A 53 -32.64 33.67 -28.83
C GLU A 53 -31.37 34.02 -28.05
N LYS A 54 -31.10 35.32 -27.86
CA LYS A 54 -29.94 35.80 -27.07
C LYS A 54 -29.99 35.30 -25.63
N THR A 55 -31.15 35.38 -24.99
CA THR A 55 -31.35 34.88 -23.63
C THR A 55 -31.09 33.37 -23.54
N ILE A 56 -31.69 32.57 -24.43
CA ILE A 56 -31.47 31.12 -24.47
C ILE A 56 -30.02 30.77 -24.74
N ALA A 57 -29.39 31.41 -25.73
CA ALA A 57 -27.99 31.16 -26.06
C ALA A 57 -27.05 31.46 -24.89
N SER A 58 -27.30 32.56 -24.17
CA SER A 58 -26.53 32.93 -22.98
C SER A 58 -26.72 31.95 -21.83
N GLN A 59 -27.96 31.50 -21.59
CA GLN A 59 -28.30 30.55 -20.54
C GLN A 59 -27.74 29.15 -20.84
N SER A 60 -27.83 28.70 -22.09
CA SER A 60 -27.26 27.43 -22.53
C SER A 60 -25.74 27.43 -22.36
N ARG A 61 -25.08 28.53 -22.74
CA ARG A 61 -23.63 28.69 -22.54
C ARG A 61 -23.26 28.69 -21.06
N SER A 62 -23.96 29.45 -20.22
CA SER A 62 -23.67 29.51 -18.79
C SER A 62 -23.94 28.19 -18.06
N LEU A 63 -24.99 27.47 -18.44
CA LEU A 63 -25.27 26.13 -17.91
C LEU A 63 -24.16 25.15 -18.32
N GLY A 64 -23.76 25.17 -19.58
CA GLY A 64 -22.66 24.33 -20.09
C GLY A 64 -21.32 24.63 -19.39
N GLU A 65 -21.02 25.90 -19.12
CA GLU A 65 -19.84 26.31 -18.36
C GLU A 65 -19.91 25.86 -16.89
N ASN A 66 -21.06 25.99 -16.24
CA ASN A 66 -21.26 25.51 -14.86
C ASN A 66 -21.09 24.00 -14.75
N ILE A 67 -21.68 23.22 -15.67
CA ILE A 67 -21.54 21.76 -15.69
C ILE A 67 -20.06 21.39 -15.86
N LYS A 68 -19.38 21.98 -16.85
CA LYS A 68 -17.94 21.75 -17.06
C LYS A 68 -17.10 22.14 -15.86
N GLN A 69 -17.43 23.23 -15.17
CA GLN A 69 -16.70 23.67 -13.99
C GLN A 69 -16.88 22.69 -12.83
N MET A 70 -18.10 22.21 -12.61
CA MET A 70 -18.43 21.23 -11.58
C MET A 70 -17.76 19.87 -11.85
N GLU A 71 -17.79 19.39 -13.10
CA GLU A 71 -17.09 18.18 -13.52
C GLU A 71 -15.58 18.30 -13.33
N ASN A 72 -14.99 19.43 -13.74
CA ASN A 72 -13.56 19.67 -13.54
C ASN A 72 -13.17 19.72 -12.06
N ALA A 73 -13.99 20.32 -11.20
CA ALA A 73 -13.76 20.33 -9.76
C ALA A 73 -13.78 18.92 -9.18
N SER A 74 -14.82 18.14 -9.51
CA SER A 74 -14.95 16.74 -9.08
C SER A 74 -13.77 15.87 -9.55
N LEU A 75 -13.35 16.01 -10.81
CA LEU A 75 -12.20 15.29 -11.35
C LEU A 75 -10.89 15.68 -10.65
N ARG A 76 -10.70 16.97 -10.34
CA ARG A 76 -9.52 17.44 -9.60
C ARG A 76 -9.48 16.87 -8.18
N ASP A 77 -10.62 16.86 -7.49
CA ASP A 77 -10.72 16.30 -6.14
C ASP A 77 -10.42 14.80 -6.15
N HIS A 78 -10.95 14.07 -7.14
CA HIS A 78 -10.66 12.64 -7.30
C HIS A 78 -9.18 12.38 -7.59
N LEU A 79 -8.57 13.15 -8.50
CA LEU A 79 -7.13 13.06 -8.79
C LEU A 79 -6.28 13.35 -7.56
N GLN A 80 -6.65 14.36 -6.76
CA GLN A 80 -5.94 14.67 -5.52
C GLN A 80 -6.03 13.54 -4.50
N GLY A 81 -7.20 12.89 -4.39
CA GLY A 81 -7.38 11.68 -3.59
C GLY A 81 -6.43 10.56 -4.03
N LEU A 82 -6.41 10.25 -5.34
CA LEU A 82 -5.52 9.23 -5.89
C LEU A 82 -4.03 9.53 -5.67
N VAL A 83 -3.64 10.80 -5.76
CA VAL A 83 -2.26 11.23 -5.48
C VAL A 83 -1.90 10.98 -4.01
N ASN A 84 -2.80 11.32 -3.09
CA ASN A 84 -2.59 11.09 -1.66
C ASN A 84 -2.47 9.58 -1.36
N ASP A 85 -3.36 8.77 -1.91
CA ASP A 85 -3.32 7.31 -1.76
C ASP A 85 -2.02 6.72 -2.32
N ASN A 86 -1.57 7.20 -3.49
CA ASN A 86 -0.31 6.78 -4.08
C ASN A 86 0.90 7.11 -3.18
N GLN A 87 0.87 8.26 -2.50
CA GLN A 87 1.92 8.63 -1.54
C GLN A 87 1.91 7.72 -0.31
N ILE A 88 0.73 7.39 0.23
CA ILE A 88 0.57 6.45 1.35
C ILE A 88 1.12 5.08 0.96
N LEU A 89 0.75 4.58 -0.23
CA LEU A 89 1.23 3.29 -0.75
C LEU A 89 2.75 3.28 -0.94
N LYS A 90 3.33 4.34 -1.50
CA LYS A 90 4.80 4.46 -1.64
C LYS A 90 5.52 4.38 -0.29
N ARG A 91 4.99 5.07 0.74
CA ARG A 91 5.54 5.00 2.10
C ARG A 91 5.41 3.59 2.68
N ALA A 92 4.25 2.96 2.53
CA ALA A 92 4.03 1.59 3.01
C ALA A 92 4.97 0.58 2.34
N VAL A 93 5.17 0.69 1.02
CA VAL A 93 6.10 -0.16 0.27
C VAL A 93 7.54 0.05 0.71
N ALA A 94 7.97 1.30 0.91
CA ALA A 94 9.32 1.59 1.40
C ALA A 94 9.58 0.97 2.78
N ILE A 95 8.64 1.13 3.71
CA ILE A 95 8.72 0.54 5.05
C ILE A 95 8.74 -1.00 4.96
N GLN A 96 7.90 -1.60 4.12
CA GLN A 96 7.88 -3.05 3.96
C GLN A 96 9.19 -3.57 3.37
N HIS A 97 9.79 -2.84 2.44
CA HIS A 97 11.07 -3.21 1.86
C HIS A 97 12.20 -3.20 2.90
N GLU A 98 12.27 -2.15 3.73
CA GLU A 98 13.24 -2.05 4.83
C GLU A 98 13.09 -3.21 5.82
N ARG A 99 11.87 -3.52 6.27
CA ARG A 99 11.61 -4.66 7.15
C ARG A 99 12.02 -6.00 6.54
N ASN A 100 11.80 -6.18 5.23
CA ASN A 100 12.19 -7.40 4.54
C ASN A 100 13.72 -7.56 4.51
N LEU A 101 14.46 -6.46 4.30
CA LEU A 101 15.92 -6.47 4.34
C LEU A 101 16.43 -6.85 5.74
N GLU A 102 15.87 -6.26 6.81
CA GLU A 102 16.21 -6.63 8.18
C GLU A 102 15.90 -8.10 8.49
N GLN A 103 14.78 -8.62 7.99
CA GLN A 103 14.42 -10.03 8.16
C GLN A 103 15.38 -10.97 7.42
N GLU A 104 15.82 -10.59 6.23
CA GLU A 104 16.80 -11.35 5.46
C GLU A 104 18.16 -11.38 6.18
N GLU A 105 18.59 -10.27 6.76
CA GLU A 105 19.82 -10.20 7.57
C GLU A 105 19.71 -11.07 8.82
N LYS A 106 18.62 -10.96 9.59
CA LYS A 106 18.36 -11.83 10.76
C LYS A 106 18.32 -13.30 10.39
N ALA A 107 17.76 -13.65 9.22
CA ALA A 107 17.74 -15.03 8.74
C ALA A 107 19.16 -15.56 8.46
N LYS A 108 20.04 -14.73 7.89
CA LYS A 108 21.46 -15.07 7.68
C LYS A 108 22.20 -15.25 9.00
N GLU A 109 21.96 -14.36 9.96
CA GLU A 109 22.57 -14.46 11.30
C GLU A 109 22.12 -15.73 12.02
N VAL A 110 20.83 -16.04 12.03
CA VAL A 110 20.29 -17.29 12.61
C VAL A 110 20.90 -18.51 11.94
N HIS A 111 21.10 -18.50 10.62
CA HIS A 111 21.75 -19.59 9.92
C HIS A 111 23.21 -19.76 10.37
N ASN A 112 23.97 -18.66 10.47
CA ASN A 112 25.35 -18.69 10.95
C ASN A 112 25.45 -19.21 12.39
N LEU A 113 24.57 -18.74 13.29
CA LEU A 113 24.52 -19.22 14.67
C LEU A 113 24.23 -20.72 14.76
N LYS A 114 23.34 -21.25 13.90
CA LYS A 114 23.10 -22.70 13.82
C LYS A 114 24.36 -23.47 13.38
N LEU A 115 25.11 -22.96 12.40
CA LEU A 115 26.35 -23.59 11.96
C LEU A 115 27.38 -23.65 13.11
N VAL A 116 27.60 -22.54 13.80
CA VAL A 116 28.53 -22.47 14.94
C VAL A 116 28.07 -23.36 16.10
N LEU A 117 26.77 -23.39 16.39
CA LEU A 117 26.21 -24.27 17.42
C LEU A 117 26.45 -25.75 17.07
N ASN A 118 26.22 -26.15 15.82
CA ASN A 118 26.51 -27.51 15.37
C ASN A 118 28.01 -27.84 15.50
N GLN A 119 28.90 -26.91 15.15
CA GLN A 119 30.34 -27.10 15.34
C GLN A 119 30.70 -27.33 16.82
N TYR A 120 30.13 -26.55 17.74
CA TYR A 120 30.36 -26.77 19.17
C TYR A 120 29.76 -28.10 19.66
N GLN A 121 28.58 -28.50 19.18
CA GLN A 121 28.00 -29.81 19.50
C GLN A 121 28.89 -30.96 19.04
N GLU A 122 29.48 -30.87 17.85
CA GLU A 122 30.43 -31.86 17.35
C GLU A 122 31.74 -31.90 18.16
N GLN A 123 32.27 -30.73 18.56
CA GLN A 123 33.46 -30.66 19.41
C GLN A 123 33.23 -31.36 20.76
N VAL A 124 32.10 -31.08 21.42
CA VAL A 124 31.75 -31.73 22.69
C VAL A 124 31.68 -33.25 22.51
N ARG A 125 30.97 -33.72 21.48
CA ARG A 125 30.86 -35.15 21.20
C ARG A 125 32.23 -35.79 20.95
N SER A 126 33.12 -35.13 20.20
CA SER A 126 34.46 -35.65 19.91
C SER A 126 35.35 -35.77 21.16
N LEU A 127 35.20 -34.85 22.11
CA LEU A 127 35.93 -34.89 23.39
C LEU A 127 35.40 -36.03 24.27
N GLU A 128 34.08 -36.15 24.40
CA GLU A 128 33.43 -37.24 25.15
C GLU A 128 33.82 -38.62 24.58
N ASP A 129 33.76 -38.78 23.25
CA ASP A 129 34.13 -40.02 22.57
C ASP A 129 35.63 -40.34 22.72
N GLY A 130 36.48 -39.30 22.66
CA GLY A 130 37.93 -39.43 22.85
C GLY A 130 38.32 -39.82 24.27
N GLU A 131 37.70 -39.20 25.27
CA GLU A 131 37.89 -39.53 26.68
C GLU A 131 37.47 -40.98 26.96
N LEU A 132 36.29 -41.40 26.50
CA LEU A 132 35.81 -42.77 26.66
C LEU A 132 36.75 -43.80 26.01
N GLY A 133 37.27 -43.48 24.81
CA GLY A 133 38.24 -44.30 24.10
C GLY A 133 39.55 -44.49 24.88
N PHE A 134 40.06 -43.42 25.52
CA PHE A 134 41.27 -43.50 26.35
C PHE A 134 41.07 -44.42 27.57
N PHE A 135 39.95 -44.28 28.28
CA PHE A 135 39.63 -45.14 29.42
C PHE A 135 39.50 -46.61 29.04
N LEU A 136 38.81 -46.91 27.93
CA LEU A 136 38.69 -48.28 27.41
C LEU A 136 40.07 -48.91 27.12
N SER A 137 40.96 -48.17 26.46
CA SER A 137 42.32 -48.64 26.18
C SER A 137 43.13 -48.89 27.46
N ALA A 138 43.04 -48.00 28.45
CA ALA A 138 43.74 -48.14 29.72
C ALA A 138 43.25 -49.39 30.50
N VAL A 139 41.93 -49.62 30.53
CA VAL A 139 41.34 -50.82 31.14
C VAL A 139 41.81 -52.09 30.43
N GLN A 140 41.84 -52.08 29.09
CA GLN A 140 42.28 -53.23 28.30
C GLN A 140 43.75 -53.57 28.54
N LEU A 141 44.64 -52.57 28.62
CA LEU A 141 46.05 -52.75 28.97
C LEU A 141 46.23 -53.31 30.39
N ASN A 142 45.48 -52.81 31.37
CA ASN A 142 45.53 -53.33 32.74
C ASN A 142 45.10 -54.79 32.81
N ASN A 143 43.98 -55.16 32.17
CA ASN A 143 43.53 -56.54 32.11
C ASN A 143 44.56 -57.47 31.44
N TYR A 144 45.19 -57.01 30.36
CA TYR A 144 46.24 -57.76 29.69
C TYR A 144 47.48 -57.95 30.60
N ALA A 145 47.95 -56.89 31.25
CA ALA A 145 49.07 -56.96 32.19
C ALA A 145 48.78 -57.91 33.36
N LEU A 146 47.57 -57.85 33.93
CA LEU A 146 47.12 -58.76 34.98
C LEU A 146 47.10 -60.22 34.51
N LYS A 147 46.58 -60.48 33.31
CA LYS A 147 46.57 -61.82 32.71
C LYS A 147 47.99 -62.37 32.56
N LEU A 148 48.94 -61.53 32.15
CA LEU A 148 50.34 -61.91 32.01
C LEU A 148 50.99 -62.22 33.37
N HIS A 149 50.72 -61.41 34.39
CA HIS A 149 51.17 -61.66 35.76
C HIS A 149 50.62 -62.97 36.32
N LEU A 150 49.32 -63.23 36.13
CA LEU A 150 48.69 -64.50 36.54
C LEU A 150 49.30 -65.70 35.82
N GLN A 151 49.52 -65.61 34.51
CA GLN A 151 50.20 -66.69 33.75
C GLN A 151 51.62 -66.95 34.28
N ARG A 152 52.40 -65.90 34.58
CA ARG A 152 53.72 -66.08 35.18
C ARG A 152 53.64 -66.69 36.57
N ALA A 153 52.71 -66.25 37.42
CA ALA A 153 52.51 -66.82 38.75
C ALA A 153 52.12 -68.30 38.71
N GLN A 154 51.37 -68.72 37.69
CA GLN A 154 51.00 -70.12 37.45
C GLN A 154 52.12 -70.96 36.80
N GLN A 155 53.01 -70.33 36.03
CA GLN A 155 54.16 -70.98 35.38
C GLN A 155 55.40 -71.04 36.28
N GLN A 156 55.43 -70.31 37.40
CA GLN A 156 56.43 -70.58 38.43
C GLN A 156 56.20 -72.02 38.94
N PRO A 157 57.25 -72.87 38.98
CA PRO A 157 57.12 -74.19 39.58
C PRO A 157 56.72 -73.99 41.04
N SER A 158 55.69 -74.70 41.48
CA SER A 158 55.26 -74.71 42.87
C SER A 158 56.37 -75.26 43.77
N SER A 159 57.33 -74.41 44.14
CA SER A 159 58.22 -74.67 45.25
C SER A 159 57.51 -74.18 46.50
N PHE A 160 56.63 -75.02 47.04
CA PHE A 160 56.12 -74.87 48.40
C PHE A 160 57.30 -74.95 49.39
N PRO A 161 57.61 -73.93 50.21
CA PRO A 161 58.10 -74.18 51.55
C PRO A 161 56.85 -74.40 52.41
N GLY A 162 56.51 -75.66 52.66
CA GLY A 162 55.52 -75.99 53.66
C GLY A 162 55.97 -75.45 55.02
N HIS A 163 55.32 -74.39 55.49
CA HIS A 163 55.34 -74.04 56.90
C HIS A 163 53.99 -73.40 57.24
N PHE A 164 53.06 -74.24 57.66
CA PHE A 164 51.92 -73.80 58.46
C PHE A 164 52.46 -73.36 59.82
N PRO A 165 52.02 -72.21 60.37
CA PRO A 165 52.35 -71.84 61.73
C PRO A 165 51.70 -72.85 62.69
N PRO A 166 52.43 -73.38 63.70
CA PRO A 166 51.89 -74.38 64.61
C PRO A 166 50.87 -73.75 65.57
N ASP A 167 49.79 -74.47 65.84
CA ASP A 167 48.86 -74.20 66.94
C ASP A 167 49.59 -74.31 68.28
N ILE A 168 49.64 -73.24 69.08
CA ILE A 168 49.90 -73.32 70.53
C ILE A 168 49.13 -72.22 71.30
N CYS A 169 48.18 -72.70 72.12
CA CYS A 169 47.58 -72.17 73.37
C CYS A 169 46.75 -70.87 73.39
#